data_AF-A0A7V9P704-F1
#
_entry.id   AF-A0A7V9P704-F1
#
_cell.length_a   1.000
_cell.length_b   1.000
_cell.length_c   1.000
_cell.angle_alpha   90.00
_cell.angle_beta   90.00
_cell.angle_gamma   90.00
#
_symmetry.space_group_name_H-M   'P 1'
#
loop_
_entity.id
_entity.type
_entity.pdbx_description
1 polymer ?
#
loop_
_entity_poly.entity_id
_entity_poly.type
_entity_poly.pdbx_seq_one_letter_code
_entity_poly.pdbx_strand_id
1 'polypeptide(L)'
;MVTVQQERFTVRQRQVVHLIAKGCSNAEIADRLGISPRTAKAHSDTLRIKLRVPRRRQIPAAFRDATGEDPHEPESLSRAVGEREAPARPT
;
A
#
# COMPACT_ATOMS: atom_id res chain seq x y z
N MET A 1 10.54 25.01 1.68
CA MET A 1 10.27 24.03 2.76
C MET A 1 10.29 22.65 2.14
N VAL A 2 11.15 21.77 2.65
CA VAL A 2 11.62 20.57 1.95
C VAL A 2 10.63 19.40 2.12
N THR A 3 9.87 19.07 1.09
CA THR A 3 8.99 17.89 1.04
C THR A 3 9.74 16.71 0.41
N VAL A 4 10.55 16.01 1.21
CA VAL A 4 11.16 14.73 0.79
C VAL A 4 10.94 13.67 1.86
N GLN A 5 9.79 12.99 1.81
CA GLN A 5 9.56 11.71 2.52
C GLN A 5 9.22 10.55 1.57
N GLN A 6 9.48 10.72 0.27
CA GLN A 6 9.31 9.71 -0.79
C GLN A 6 10.06 8.40 -0.50
N GLU A 7 11.15 8.44 0.27
CA GLU A 7 12.02 7.28 0.53
C GLU A 7 11.52 6.36 1.65
N ARG A 8 10.39 6.68 2.31
CA ARG A 8 9.88 5.86 3.42
C ARG A 8 9.00 4.70 2.98
N PHE A 9 8.49 4.64 1.76
CA PHE A 9 7.53 3.60 1.36
C PHE A 9 8.02 2.78 0.18
N THR A 10 8.05 1.46 0.36
CA THR A 10 8.39 0.55 -0.75
C THR A 10 7.30 0.57 -1.81
N VAL A 11 7.62 0.17 -3.05
CA VAL A 11 6.65 0.09 -4.15
C VAL A 11 5.43 -0.74 -3.75
N ARG A 12 5.63 -1.89 -3.09
CA ARG A 12 4.53 -2.75 -2.60
C ARG A 12 3.65 -2.04 -1.56
N GLN A 13 4.25 -1.27 -0.65
CA GLN A 13 3.50 -0.49 0.33
C GLN A 13 2.62 0.56 -0.34
N ARG A 14 3.14 1.24 -1.37
CA ARG A 14 2.36 2.20 -2.18
C ARG A 14 1.18 1.53 -2.87
N GLN A 15 1.39 0.37 -3.47
CA GLN A 15 0.30 -0.40 -4.08
C GLN A 15 -0.77 -0.81 -3.06
N VAL A 16 -0.39 -1.23 -1.86
CA VAL A 16 -1.34 -1.54 -0.78
C VAL A 16 -2.16 -0.31 -0.40
N VAL A 17 -1.53 0.85 -0.22
CA VAL A 17 -2.23 2.11 0.09
C VAL A 17 -3.22 2.46 -1.02
N HIS A 18 -2.79 2.33 -2.27
CA HIS A 18 -3.62 2.60 -3.44
C HIS A 18 -4.88 1.72 -3.45
N LEU A 19 -4.73 0.42 -3.17
CA LEU A 19 -5.86 -0.50 -3.10
C LEU A 19 -6.77 -0.21 -1.89
N ILE A 20 -6.22 0.22 -0.76
CA ILE A 20 -7.01 0.68 0.40
C ILE A 20 -7.80 1.95 0.05
N ALA A 21 -7.22 2.87 -0.73
CA ALA A 21 -7.88 4.09 -1.20
C ALA A 21 -9.09 3.78 -2.09
N LYS A 22 -9.01 2.70 -2.88
CA LYS A 22 -10.13 2.16 -3.66
C LYS A 22 -11.22 1.48 -2.82
N GLY A 23 -11.00 1.31 -1.52
CA GLY A 23 -11.92 0.60 -0.64
C GLY A 23 -11.79 -0.92 -0.70
N CYS A 24 -10.74 -1.47 -1.31
CA CYS A 24 -10.52 -2.91 -1.37
C CYS A 24 -10.25 -3.50 0.02
N SER A 25 -10.78 -4.69 0.27
CA SER A 25 -10.51 -5.48 1.46
C SER A 25 -9.14 -6.14 1.42
N ASN A 26 -8.60 -6.56 2.57
CA ASN A 26 -7.32 -7.26 2.64
C ASN A 26 -7.26 -8.52 1.76
N ALA A 27 -8.40 -9.18 1.52
CA ALA A 27 -8.52 -10.32 0.61
C ALA A 27 -8.37 -9.90 -0.86
N GLU A 28 -9.03 -8.82 -1.27
CA GLU A 28 -8.89 -8.26 -2.63
C GLU A 28 -7.51 -7.66 -2.87
N ILE A 29 -6.92 -7.04 -1.84
CA ILE A 29 -5.54 -6.55 -1.87
C ILE A 29 -4.59 -7.72 -2.08
N ALA A 30 -4.81 -8.82 -1.35
CA ALA A 30 -4.05 -10.06 -1.49
C ALA A 30 -4.16 -10.64 -2.90
N ASP A 31 -5.38 -10.74 -3.41
CA ASP A 31 -5.67 -11.24 -4.76
C ASP A 31 -4.97 -10.39 -5.85
N ARG A 32 -5.11 -9.06 -5.79
CA ARG A 32 -4.50 -8.15 -6.77
C ARG A 32 -2.98 -8.07 -6.68
N LEU A 33 -2.39 -8.28 -5.51
CA LEU A 33 -0.93 -8.25 -5.33
C LEU A 33 -0.29 -9.63 -5.47
N GLY A 34 -1.08 -10.69 -5.61
CA GLY A 34 -0.62 -12.08 -5.63
C GLY A 34 -0.02 -12.54 -4.30
N ILE A 35 -0.45 -11.96 -3.18
CA ILE A 35 0.05 -12.29 -1.82
C ILE A 35 -1.04 -12.93 -0.98
N SER A 36 -0.69 -13.52 0.16
CA SER A 36 -1.70 -14.03 1.10
C SER A 36 -2.43 -12.90 1.85
N PRO A 37 -3.71 -13.07 2.23
CA PRO A 37 -4.46 -12.08 3.02
C PRO A 37 -3.81 -11.78 4.38
N ARG A 38 -3.11 -12.76 4.94
CA ARG A 38 -2.27 -12.57 6.15
C ARG A 38 -1.13 -11.58 5.91
N THR A 39 -0.47 -11.67 4.75
CA THR A 39 0.61 -10.77 4.35
C THR A 39 0.08 -9.37 4.06
N ALA A 40 -1.06 -9.26 3.37
CA ALA A 40 -1.75 -7.98 3.16
C ALA A 40 -2.11 -7.29 4.48
N LYS A 41 -2.55 -8.06 5.49
CA LYS A 41 -2.80 -7.56 6.85
C LYS A 41 -1.52 -7.06 7.52
N ALA A 42 -0.42 -7.80 7.43
CA ALA A 42 0.87 -7.40 8.00
C ALA A 42 1.40 -6.09 7.37
N HIS A 43 1.30 -5.95 6.05
CA HIS A 43 1.64 -4.70 5.36
C HIS A 43 0.76 -3.53 5.80
N SER A 44 -0.55 -3.75 5.92
CA SER A 44 -1.50 -2.74 6.38
C SER A 44 -1.21 -2.29 7.82
N ASP A 45 -0.80 -3.22 8.68
CA ASP A 45 -0.44 -2.93 10.08
C ASP A 45 0.86 -2.12 10.18
N THR A 46 1.88 -2.51 9.40
CA THR A 46 3.13 -1.76 9.28
C THR A 46 2.89 -0.35 8.75
N LEU A 47 2.03 -0.20 7.73
CA LEU A 47 1.60 1.11 7.24
C LEU A 47 0.90 1.91 8.33
N ARG A 48 -0.02 1.30 9.08
CA ARG A 48 -0.70 1.94 10.22
C ARG A 48 0.26 2.52 11.24
N ILE A 49 1.25 1.72 11.64
CA ILE A 49 2.29 2.12 12.61
C ILE A 49 3.14 3.25 12.03
N LYS A 50 3.56 3.11 10.77
CA LYS A 50 4.47 4.06 10.11
C LYS A 50 3.81 5.42 9.85
N LEU A 51 2.54 5.42 9.46
CA LEU A 51 1.73 6.63 9.27
C LEU A 51 1.06 7.13 10.55
N ARG A 52 1.20 6.40 11.68
CA ARG A 52 0.58 6.70 12.97
C ARG A 52 -0.94 6.95 12.88
N VAL A 53 -1.63 6.22 12.02
CA VAL A 53 -3.07 6.41 11.81
C VAL A 53 -3.91 5.44 12.65
N PRO A 54 -4.96 5.91 13.34
CA PRO A 54 -5.83 5.06 14.14
C PRO A 54 -6.79 4.21 13.31
N ARG A 55 -7.07 4.57 12.05
CA ARG A 55 -8.03 3.87 11.19
C ARG A 55 -7.46 3.57 9.82
N ARG A 56 -7.74 2.37 9.27
CA ARG A 56 -7.28 1.97 7.93
C ARG A 56 -7.72 2.95 6.83
N ARG A 57 -8.92 3.52 6.98
CA ARG A 57 -9.50 4.46 6.01
C ARG A 57 -8.77 5.82 6.00
N GLN A 58 -7.94 6.10 7.00
CA GLN A 58 -7.10 7.30 7.05
C GLN A 58 -5.71 7.05 6.45
N ILE A 59 -5.35 5.79 6.14
CA ILE A 59 -4.06 5.47 5.49
C ILE A 59 -3.89 6.23 4.16
N PRO A 60 -4.89 6.30 3.25
CA PRO A 60 -4.73 7.05 2.00
C PRO A 60 -4.50 8.55 2.22
N ALA A 61 -5.25 9.14 3.15
CA ALA A 61 -5.13 10.56 3.47
C ALA A 61 -3.76 10.89 4.07
N ALA A 62 -3.29 10.08 5.04
CA ALA A 62 -1.98 10.26 5.64
C ALA A 62 -0.84 9.94 4.64
N PHE A 63 -1.05 9.04 3.69
CA PHE A 63 -0.07 8.75 2.65
C PHE A 63 0.07 9.90 1.66
N ARG A 64 -1.05 10.53 1.28
CA ARG A 64 -1.06 11.76 0.48
C ARG A 64 -0.32 12.88 1.21
N ASP A 65 -0.58 13.06 2.50
CA ASP A 65 0.09 14.07 3.32
C ASP A 65 1.61 13.80 3.43
N ALA A 66 2.00 12.54 3.60
CA ALA A 66 3.41 12.16 3.72
C ALA A 66 4.18 12.19 2.38
N THR A 67 3.54 11.85 1.27
CA THR A 67 4.22 11.58 -0.01
C THR A 67 3.96 12.66 -1.06
N GLY A 68 2.88 13.42 -0.92
CA GLY A 68 2.34 14.32 -1.95
C GLY A 68 1.68 13.59 -3.12
N GLU A 69 1.72 12.25 -3.14
CA GLU A 69 1.21 11.41 -4.21
C GLU A 69 -0.25 11.06 -3.96
N ASP A 70 -1.08 11.24 -4.98
CA ASP A 70 -2.51 11.05 -4.88
C ASP A 70 -2.88 9.57 -5.10
N PRO A 71 -3.37 8.86 -4.07
CA PRO A 71 -3.61 7.42 -4.14
C PRO A 71 -4.88 7.05 -4.91
N HIS A 72 -5.54 8.01 -5.58
CA HIS A 72 -6.75 7.78 -6.38
C HIS A 72 -6.48 7.57 -7.89
N GLU A 73 -5.25 7.74 -8.39
CA GLU A 73 -4.89 7.46 -9.80
C GLU A 73 -4.09 6.13 -9.96
N PRO A 74 -4.78 4.99 -10.12
CA PRO A 74 -4.18 3.67 -10.35
C PRO A 74 -3.84 3.39 -11.80
N GLU A 75 -4.37 4.17 -12.75
CA GLU A 75 -4.66 3.63 -14.08
C GLU A 75 -3.38 3.11 -14.76
N SER A 76 -2.25 3.74 -14.47
CA SER A 76 -0.91 3.36 -14.92
C SER A 76 -0.37 2.04 -14.33
N LEU A 77 -0.81 1.61 -13.13
CA LEU A 77 -0.36 0.36 -12.49
C LEU A 77 -1.13 -0.89 -12.99
N SER A 78 -2.33 -0.71 -13.53
CA SER A 78 -3.14 -1.83 -14.04
C SER A 78 -2.53 -2.48 -15.29
N ARG A 79 -1.60 -1.80 -15.97
CA ARG A 79 -0.80 -2.33 -17.08
C ARG A 79 0.41 -3.17 -16.65
N ALA A 80 0.84 -3.08 -15.40
CA ALA A 80 2.10 -3.67 -14.92
C ALA A 80 1.93 -4.97 -14.11
N VAL A 81 0.70 -5.47 -13.93
CA VAL A 81 0.47 -6.70 -13.14
C VAL A 81 0.56 -7.92 -14.05
N GLY A 82 1.79 -8.23 -14.45
CA GLY A 82 2.17 -9.44 -15.20
C GLY A 82 3.24 -10.29 -14.50
N GLU A 83 4.05 -9.74 -13.61
CA GLU A 83 5.14 -10.51 -13.00
C GLU A 83 4.74 -11.18 -11.68
N ARG A 84 4.70 -12.52 -11.73
CA ARG A 84 4.70 -13.42 -10.58
C ARG A 84 6.00 -13.26 -9.80
N GLU A 85 6.03 -12.32 -8.87
CA GLU A 85 7.12 -12.22 -7.90
C GLU A 85 6.63 -12.69 -6.52
N ALA A 86 6.87 -13.98 -6.25
CA ALA A 86 6.98 -14.46 -4.89
C ALA A 86 8.40 -14.17 -4.40
N PRO A 87 8.57 -13.61 -3.18
CA PRO A 87 9.63 -14.13 -2.34
C PRO A 87 9.13 -14.49 -0.93
N ALA A 88 9.80 -15.52 -0.42
CA ALA A 88 9.56 -16.21 0.84
C ALA A 88 9.85 -15.37 2.11
N ARG A 89 9.46 -15.95 3.24
CA ARG A 89 9.46 -15.47 4.64
C ARG A 89 10.88 -15.19 5.22
N PRO A 90 11.01 -14.57 6.42
CA PRO A 90 10.98 -15.36 7.68
C PRO A 90 10.39 -14.65 8.93
N THR A 91 9.66 -15.39 9.74
CA THR A 91 9.73 -15.37 11.22
C THR A 91 9.10 -16.65 11.75
#